data_AF-A0A1T4JXY6-F1
#
_entry.id   AF-A0A1T4JXY6-F1
#
_cell.length_a   1.000
_cell.length_b   1.000
_cell.length_c   1.000
_cell.angle_alpha   90.00
_cell.angle_beta   90.00
_cell.angle_gamma   90.00
#
_symmetry.space_group_name_H-M   'P 1'
#
loop_
_entity.id
_entity.type
_entity.pdbx_description
1 polymer ?
#
loop_
_entity_poly.entity_id
_entity_poly.type
_entity_poly.pdbx_seq_one_letter_code
_entity_poly.pdbx_strand_id
1 'polypeptide(L)'
;MNKNGFTLMELVVYMAMIGIVVLVAGQAFSDSTKFRVRTQNMLKASVEAENVAMLFKDDIAQMGAKSSKETTIAGADDEFSESHKDDIYIDVGNADKTKEDSSSFRLVFNPTGENLDSLIFRKIRYTEEGKFAAVEEVRWFLDNQDLKRSCAIVSKAAGEDDEPCASSGAGLSDMEAVAVTMATNVRKFRLLPAIPAIRSDASKISDQTEQMFPMAGLDAFKMVSRYGESYYNFLSATNTASNAVTLSGFSSNYDMSAQTPIEDGKQVNQVFAFQKTDNSGTWATLCALDYNSFSFYKGFEYEIYFEIPYPTNSEDKARLFVPGRDHMAVGFRDMEGNRPAQIDDFLFYPPTTIRSGSVPRRMRFSVKDSVKNVCLAFTFASYSPDAHNGTITIENLKLSQIASSHYEFDEDKIEVKPQDKQNVKAFKLLLTIKRGGKTANDAGETGEISLVIPTPSNGPDD
;
A
#
# COMPACT_ATOMS: atom_id res chain seq x y z
N MET A 1 -2.36 -89.67 -32.06
CA MET A 1 -2.38 -88.20 -32.21
C MET A 1 -3.81 -87.73 -31.91
N ASN A 2 -4.10 -87.33 -30.67
CA ASN A 2 -5.40 -86.79 -30.29
C ASN A 2 -5.54 -85.36 -30.83
N LYS A 3 -6.23 -85.20 -31.95
CA LYS A 3 -6.74 -83.90 -32.39
C LYS A 3 -8.08 -83.68 -31.67
N ASN A 4 -8.03 -83.11 -30.46
CA ASN A 4 -9.23 -82.58 -29.83
C ASN A 4 -9.63 -81.33 -30.63
N GLY A 5 -10.70 -81.45 -31.41
CA GLY A 5 -11.30 -80.33 -32.12
C GLY A 5 -11.80 -79.31 -31.11
N PHE A 6 -11.39 -78.06 -31.30
CA PHE A 6 -11.92 -76.91 -30.56
C PHE A 6 -13.44 -76.92 -30.67
N THR A 7 -14.14 -76.98 -29.55
CA THR A 7 -15.60 -76.95 -29.56
C THR A 7 -16.07 -75.55 -29.93
N LEU A 8 -17.15 -75.42 -30.69
CA LEU A 8 -17.68 -74.13 -31.15
C LEU A 8 -17.99 -73.18 -29.97
N MET A 9 -18.29 -73.73 -28.79
CA MET A 9 -18.50 -72.99 -27.56
C MET A 9 -17.21 -72.34 -27.01
N GLU A 10 -16.06 -73.03 -27.06
CA GLU A 10 -14.76 -72.44 -26.69
C GLU A 10 -14.40 -71.27 -27.60
N LEU A 11 -14.64 -71.39 -28.91
CA LEU A 11 -14.35 -70.31 -29.87
C LEU A 11 -15.18 -69.04 -29.58
N VAL A 12 -16.46 -69.21 -29.24
CA VAL A 12 -17.35 -68.09 -28.86
C VAL A 12 -16.88 -67.42 -27.57
N VAL A 13 -16.44 -68.20 -26.57
CA VAL A 13 -15.90 -67.66 -25.32
C VAL A 13 -14.61 -66.87 -25.55
N TYR A 14 -13.71 -67.36 -26.41
CA TYR A 14 -12.50 -66.61 -26.78
C TYR A 14 -12.81 -65.31 -27.52
N MET A 15 -13.76 -65.32 -28.47
CA MET A 15 -14.19 -64.10 -29.14
C MET A 15 -14.85 -63.10 -28.18
N ALA A 16 -15.65 -63.58 -27.22
CA ALA A 16 -16.27 -62.74 -26.21
C ALA A 16 -15.24 -62.11 -25.25
N MET A 17 -14.25 -62.90 -24.76
CA MET A 17 -13.18 -62.37 -23.91
C MET A 17 -12.34 -61.32 -24.65
N ILE A 18 -11.97 -61.56 -25.91
CA ILE A 18 -11.23 -60.60 -26.72
C ILE A 18 -12.05 -59.32 -26.94
N GLY A 19 -13.36 -59.45 -27.21
CA GLY A 19 -14.26 -58.30 -27.36
C GLY A 19 -14.32 -57.42 -26.12
N ILE A 20 -14.39 -58.02 -24.92
CA ILE A 20 -14.36 -57.29 -23.65
C ILE A 20 -13.02 -56.60 -23.45
N VAL A 21 -11.90 -57.28 -23.70
CA VAL A 21 -10.55 -56.70 -23.55
C VAL A 21 -10.35 -55.51 -24.50
N VAL A 22 -10.82 -55.61 -25.75
CA VAL A 22 -10.75 -54.52 -26.73
C VAL A 22 -11.63 -53.33 -26.32
N LEU A 23 -12.82 -53.58 -25.77
CA LEU A 23 -13.69 -52.52 -25.23
C LEU A 23 -13.05 -51.78 -24.05
N VAL A 24 -12.51 -52.53 -23.09
CA VAL A 24 -11.85 -51.95 -21.90
C VAL A 24 -10.59 -51.18 -22.32
N ALA A 25 -9.77 -51.74 -23.22
CA ALA A 25 -8.61 -51.04 -23.76
C ALA A 25 -9.02 -49.77 -24.54
N GLY A 26 -10.06 -49.85 -25.37
CA GLY A 26 -10.60 -48.72 -26.11
C GLY A 26 -11.10 -47.59 -25.20
N GLN A 27 -11.82 -47.92 -24.13
CA GLN A 27 -12.24 -46.95 -23.11
C GLN A 27 -11.03 -46.35 -22.38
N ALA A 28 -10.07 -47.16 -21.93
CA ALA A 28 -8.88 -46.68 -21.25
C ALA A 28 -8.03 -45.73 -22.11
N PHE A 29 -7.85 -46.04 -23.41
CA PHE A 29 -7.15 -45.17 -24.35
C PHE A 29 -7.92 -43.87 -24.64
N SER A 30 -9.24 -43.96 -24.79
CA SER A 30 -10.12 -42.80 -24.98
C SER A 30 -10.06 -41.86 -23.77
N ASP A 31 -10.18 -42.40 -22.56
CA ASP A 31 -10.16 -41.64 -21.31
C ASP A 31 -8.78 -41.03 -21.05
N SER A 32 -7.70 -41.78 -21.31
CA SER A 32 -6.33 -41.26 -21.22
C SER A 32 -6.08 -40.09 -22.19
N THR A 33 -6.55 -40.22 -23.43
CA THR A 33 -6.40 -39.16 -24.45
C THR A 33 -7.23 -37.93 -24.09
N LYS A 34 -8.47 -38.13 -23.64
CA LYS A 34 -9.35 -37.06 -23.17
C LYS A 34 -8.75 -36.33 -21.98
N PHE A 35 -8.22 -37.05 -21.00
CA PHE A 35 -7.54 -36.47 -19.85
C PHE A 35 -6.34 -35.62 -20.29
N ARG A 36 -5.45 -36.16 -21.14
CA ARG A 36 -4.30 -35.42 -21.66
C ARG A 36 -4.69 -34.13 -22.38
N VAL A 37 -5.70 -34.18 -23.25
CA VAL A 37 -6.17 -33.01 -24.01
C VAL A 37 -6.78 -31.96 -23.07
N ARG A 38 -7.57 -32.37 -22.08
CA ARG A 38 -8.13 -31.46 -21.07
C ARG A 38 -7.05 -30.79 -20.24
N THR A 39 -6.09 -31.56 -19.71
CA THR A 39 -4.96 -31.01 -18.95
C THR A 39 -4.14 -30.03 -19.78
N GLN A 40 -3.85 -30.35 -21.04
CA GLN A 40 -3.12 -29.43 -21.93
C GLN A 40 -3.89 -28.13 -22.19
N ASN A 41 -5.21 -28.20 -22.36
CA ASN A 41 -6.04 -27.00 -22.56
C ASN A 41 -6.13 -26.14 -21.30
N MET A 42 -6.27 -26.77 -20.14
CA MET A 42 -6.26 -26.10 -18.84
C MET A 42 -4.92 -25.38 -18.60
N LEU A 43 -3.79 -26.06 -18.80
CA LEU A 43 -2.46 -25.45 -18.65
C LEU A 43 -2.25 -24.28 -19.61
N LYS A 44 -2.68 -24.41 -20.87
CA LYS A 44 -2.61 -23.31 -21.84
C LYS A 44 -3.46 -22.11 -21.40
N ALA A 45 -4.67 -22.36 -20.89
CA ALA A 45 -5.55 -21.29 -20.41
C ALA A 45 -4.93 -20.57 -19.19
N SER A 46 -4.34 -21.30 -18.25
CA SER A 46 -3.65 -20.73 -17.09
C SER A 46 -2.43 -19.90 -17.48
N VAL A 47 -1.56 -20.43 -18.34
CA VAL A 47 -0.35 -19.71 -18.80
C VAL A 47 -0.72 -18.41 -19.52
N GLU A 48 -1.76 -18.44 -20.35
CA GLU A 48 -2.23 -17.24 -21.03
C GLU A 48 -2.83 -16.22 -20.06
N ALA A 49 -3.62 -16.67 -19.07
CA ALA A 49 -4.17 -15.79 -18.05
C ALA A 49 -3.07 -15.14 -17.19
N GLU A 50 -2.04 -15.89 -16.82
CA GLU A 50 -0.88 -15.40 -16.08
C GLU A 50 -0.08 -14.36 -16.89
N ASN A 51 0.23 -14.66 -18.16
CA ASN A 51 0.97 -13.74 -19.03
C ASN A 51 0.22 -12.41 -19.20
N VAL A 52 -1.09 -12.48 -19.45
CA VAL A 52 -1.94 -11.29 -19.59
C VAL A 52 -2.00 -10.52 -18.27
N ALA A 53 -2.19 -11.19 -17.13
CA ALA A 53 -2.26 -10.54 -15.83
C ALA A 53 -0.95 -9.85 -15.44
N MET A 54 0.20 -10.42 -15.80
CA MET A 54 1.51 -9.80 -15.58
C MET A 54 1.69 -8.54 -16.43
N LEU A 55 1.38 -8.61 -17.73
CA LEU A 55 1.43 -7.43 -18.60
C LEU A 55 0.48 -6.33 -18.14
N PHE A 56 -0.72 -6.71 -17.73
CA PHE A 56 -1.72 -5.81 -17.17
C PHE A 56 -1.25 -5.17 -15.85
N LYS A 57 -0.62 -5.95 -14.98
CA LYS A 57 -0.02 -5.45 -13.73
C LYS A 57 1.06 -4.41 -14.00
N ASP A 58 1.96 -4.66 -14.94
CA ASP A 58 3.06 -3.74 -15.25
C ASP A 58 2.53 -2.41 -15.82
N ASP A 59 1.49 -2.48 -16.64
CA ASP A 59 0.78 -1.31 -17.16
C ASP A 59 0.10 -0.50 -16.05
N ILE A 60 -0.69 -1.14 -15.18
CA ILE A 60 -1.38 -0.46 -14.08
C ILE A 60 -0.40 0.07 -13.03
N ALA A 61 0.70 -0.64 -12.76
CA ALA A 61 1.68 -0.19 -11.76
C ALA A 61 2.33 1.16 -12.15
N GLN A 62 2.37 1.48 -13.45
CA GLN A 62 2.87 2.77 -13.97
C GLN A 62 1.78 3.86 -14.03
N MET A 63 0.54 3.52 -13.74
CA MET A 63 -0.56 4.47 -13.73
C MET A 63 -0.34 5.53 -12.66
N GLY A 64 -0.47 6.81 -13.05
CA GLY A 64 -0.34 7.93 -12.13
C GLY A 64 1.10 8.31 -11.74
N ALA A 65 2.12 7.76 -12.39
CA ALA A 65 3.47 8.31 -12.28
C ALA A 65 3.47 9.75 -12.84
N LYS A 66 3.79 10.76 -12.01
CA LYS A 66 3.69 12.20 -12.34
C LYS A 66 5.02 12.92 -12.44
N SER A 67 6.11 12.27 -12.03
CA SER A 67 7.44 12.86 -12.06
C SER A 67 8.32 12.21 -13.12
N SER A 68 9.12 13.04 -13.76
CA SER A 68 10.08 12.66 -14.80
C SER A 68 11.34 13.49 -14.68
N LYS A 69 12.47 12.93 -15.15
CA LYS A 69 13.65 13.77 -15.40
C LYS A 69 13.38 14.64 -16.63
N GLU A 70 13.60 15.93 -16.50
CA GLU A 70 13.41 16.86 -17.61
C GLU A 70 14.69 17.13 -18.37
N THR A 71 14.54 17.40 -19.67
CA THR A 71 15.65 17.88 -20.50
C THR A 71 15.72 19.40 -20.41
N THR A 72 15.82 19.93 -19.20
CA THR A 72 15.96 21.36 -18.98
C THR A 72 17.39 21.68 -18.57
N ILE A 73 18.15 22.17 -19.56
CA ILE A 73 19.45 22.85 -19.46
C ILE A 73 20.67 21.89 -19.38
N ALA A 74 21.63 22.13 -20.26
CA ALA A 74 22.93 21.45 -20.27
C ALA A 74 23.65 21.66 -18.92
N GLY A 75 23.73 20.60 -18.11
CA GLY A 75 24.53 20.58 -16.88
C GLY A 75 23.91 19.93 -15.64
N ALA A 76 22.62 19.57 -15.65
CA ALA A 76 21.98 18.89 -14.52
C ALA A 76 20.87 17.93 -14.98
N ASP A 77 21.25 16.75 -15.49
CA ASP A 77 20.32 15.68 -15.96
C ASP A 77 19.59 14.93 -14.82
N ASP A 78 19.50 15.49 -13.61
CA ASP A 78 19.04 14.79 -12.39
C ASP A 78 17.90 15.48 -11.64
N GLU A 79 17.34 16.58 -12.14
CA GLU A 79 16.17 17.21 -11.49
C GLU A 79 14.87 16.53 -11.96
N PHE A 80 14.09 16.02 -11.01
CA PHE A 80 12.75 15.50 -11.24
C PHE A 80 11.75 16.66 -11.26
N SER A 81 10.93 16.73 -12.31
CA SER A 81 9.85 17.70 -12.46
C SER A 81 8.49 17.00 -12.47
N GLU A 82 7.44 17.74 -12.12
CA GLU A 82 6.03 17.35 -12.28
C GLU A 82 5.32 18.16 -13.36
N SER A 83 6.05 18.78 -14.29
CA SER A 83 5.51 19.69 -15.32
C SER A 83 4.42 19.08 -16.20
N HIS A 84 4.37 17.75 -16.31
CA HIS A 84 3.40 17.00 -17.12
C HIS A 84 2.27 16.38 -16.31
N LYS A 85 2.15 16.67 -15.01
CA LYS A 85 1.14 16.04 -14.13
C LYS A 85 -0.29 16.25 -14.59
N ASP A 86 -0.59 17.43 -15.12
CA ASP A 86 -1.95 17.79 -15.54
C ASP A 86 -2.43 16.96 -16.74
N ASP A 87 -1.51 16.50 -17.59
CA ASP A 87 -1.83 15.66 -18.76
C ASP A 87 -2.21 14.22 -18.35
N ILE A 88 -1.76 13.76 -17.18
CA ILE A 88 -2.00 12.39 -16.68
C ILE A 88 -3.36 12.24 -16.04
N TYR A 89 -3.91 13.31 -15.48
CA TYR A 89 -5.25 13.27 -14.93
C TYR A 89 -6.31 13.26 -16.03
N ILE A 90 -7.43 12.59 -15.77
CA ILE A 90 -8.50 12.43 -16.76
C ILE A 90 -9.24 13.74 -17.06
N ASP A 91 -9.65 14.50 -16.03
CA ASP A 91 -10.41 15.75 -16.22
C ASP A 91 -10.34 16.68 -14.97
N VAL A 92 -9.20 17.34 -14.76
CA VAL A 92 -8.99 18.31 -13.66
C VAL A 92 -9.60 19.69 -13.96
N GLY A 93 -9.94 19.96 -15.21
CA GLY A 93 -10.43 21.27 -15.67
C GLY A 93 -11.95 21.40 -15.73
N ASN A 94 -12.70 20.43 -15.18
CA ASN A 94 -14.15 20.39 -15.32
C ASN A 94 -14.80 21.59 -14.61
N ALA A 95 -15.67 22.33 -15.33
CA ALA A 95 -16.36 23.48 -14.76
C ALA A 95 -17.30 23.12 -13.59
N ASP A 96 -17.75 21.86 -13.53
CA ASP A 96 -18.53 21.31 -12.43
C ASP A 96 -17.60 20.51 -11.49
N LYS A 97 -17.31 21.07 -10.31
CA LYS A 97 -16.44 20.45 -9.28
C LYS A 97 -16.88 19.05 -8.86
N THR A 98 -18.16 18.70 -9.01
CA THR A 98 -18.66 17.35 -8.67
C THR A 98 -18.34 16.31 -9.73
N LYS A 99 -17.87 16.76 -10.90
CA LYS A 99 -17.46 15.95 -12.06
C LYS A 99 -15.98 16.12 -12.41
N GLU A 100 -15.23 16.85 -11.59
CA GLU A 100 -13.79 16.92 -11.67
C GLU A 100 -13.23 15.52 -11.37
N ASP A 101 -12.37 15.02 -12.26
CA ASP A 101 -11.76 13.70 -12.18
C ASP A 101 -10.23 13.84 -12.17
N SER A 102 -9.70 14.10 -10.98
CA SER A 102 -8.26 14.17 -10.69
C SER A 102 -7.63 12.79 -10.47
N SER A 103 -8.25 11.73 -11.02
CA SER A 103 -7.66 10.41 -11.09
C SER A 103 -6.96 10.19 -12.43
N SER A 104 -6.13 9.17 -12.50
CA SER A 104 -5.41 8.80 -13.73
C SER A 104 -6.15 7.72 -14.54
N PHE A 105 -7.42 7.42 -14.22
CA PHE A 105 -8.16 6.31 -14.85
C PHE A 105 -9.66 6.54 -15.04
N ARG A 106 -10.21 5.81 -16.01
CA ARG A 106 -11.64 5.66 -16.26
C ARG A 106 -11.96 4.19 -16.41
N LEU A 107 -12.81 3.70 -15.52
CA LEU A 107 -13.31 2.34 -15.55
C LEU A 107 -14.76 2.37 -16.03
N VAL A 108 -15.05 1.65 -17.12
CA VAL A 108 -16.40 1.53 -17.68
C VAL A 108 -16.88 0.11 -17.39
N PHE A 109 -17.89 0.02 -16.54
CA PHE A 109 -18.54 -1.22 -16.20
C PHE A 109 -19.59 -1.57 -17.24
N ASN A 110 -19.67 -2.86 -17.61
CA ASN A 110 -20.73 -3.34 -18.48
C ASN A 110 -21.85 -3.99 -17.65
N PRO A 111 -23.01 -3.33 -17.47
CA PRO A 111 -24.06 -3.77 -16.56
C PRO A 111 -24.88 -4.98 -17.06
N THR A 112 -24.65 -5.46 -18.28
CA THR A 112 -25.42 -6.59 -18.87
C THR A 112 -25.06 -7.97 -18.30
N GLY A 113 -24.28 -8.04 -17.21
CA GLY A 113 -24.08 -9.27 -16.43
C GLY A 113 -22.94 -10.18 -16.91
N GLU A 114 -22.18 -9.77 -17.93
CA GLU A 114 -21.13 -10.63 -18.51
C GLU A 114 -19.74 -10.49 -17.85
N ASN A 115 -19.56 -9.65 -16.82
CA ASN A 115 -18.25 -9.38 -16.19
C ASN A 115 -17.16 -9.00 -17.22
N LEU A 116 -17.46 -8.01 -18.07
CA LEU A 116 -16.61 -7.54 -19.17
C LEU A 116 -16.37 -6.04 -19.02
N ASP A 117 -15.48 -5.67 -18.11
CA ASP A 117 -15.14 -4.27 -17.86
C ASP A 117 -14.22 -3.72 -18.97
N SER A 118 -14.06 -2.40 -19.03
CA SER A 118 -12.97 -1.79 -19.78
C SER A 118 -12.29 -0.69 -18.97
N LEU A 119 -10.97 -0.65 -19.03
CA LEU A 119 -10.15 0.31 -18.31
C LEU A 119 -9.42 1.20 -19.30
N ILE A 120 -9.52 2.51 -19.10
CA ILE A 120 -8.67 3.52 -19.73
C ILE A 120 -7.85 4.15 -18.62
N PHE A 121 -6.56 4.33 -18.80
CA PHE A 121 -5.72 5.02 -17.85
C PHE A 121 -4.56 5.72 -18.54
N ARG A 122 -3.94 6.68 -17.85
CA ARG A 122 -2.79 7.42 -18.36
C ARG A 122 -1.52 7.11 -17.59
N LYS A 123 -0.40 7.06 -18.31
CA LYS A 123 0.94 6.86 -17.75
C LYS A 123 1.99 7.65 -18.50
N ILE A 124 3.14 7.89 -17.87
CA ILE A 124 4.33 8.43 -18.54
C ILE A 124 5.09 7.29 -19.22
N ARG A 125 5.48 7.51 -20.48
CA ARG A 125 6.55 6.79 -21.14
C ARG A 125 7.86 7.53 -20.90
N TYR A 126 8.85 6.79 -20.40
CA TYR A 126 10.20 7.29 -20.17
C TYR A 126 11.16 6.87 -21.29
N THR A 127 12.21 7.67 -21.53
CA THR A 127 13.38 7.23 -22.31
C THR A 127 14.21 6.20 -21.53
N GLU A 128 15.21 5.59 -22.17
CA GLU A 128 16.11 4.64 -21.49
C GLU A 128 16.86 5.26 -20.30
N GLU A 129 17.08 6.58 -20.31
CA GLU A 129 17.71 7.35 -19.24
C GLU A 129 16.73 7.83 -18.15
N GLY A 130 15.44 7.48 -18.26
CA GLY A 130 14.40 7.89 -17.30
C GLY A 130 13.87 9.31 -17.52
N LYS A 131 14.10 9.90 -18.69
CA LYS A 131 13.60 11.24 -19.06
C LYS A 131 12.16 11.16 -19.57
N PHE A 132 11.44 12.28 -19.50
CA PHE A 132 10.11 12.38 -20.10
C PHE A 132 10.16 12.14 -21.61
N ALA A 133 9.39 11.17 -22.10
CA ALA A 133 9.21 10.95 -23.54
C ALA A 133 7.78 11.31 -23.99
N ALA A 134 6.75 10.73 -23.35
CA ALA A 134 5.36 11.00 -23.68
C ALA A 134 4.40 10.65 -22.54
N VAL A 135 3.18 11.18 -22.59
CA VAL A 135 2.03 10.67 -21.84
C VAL A 135 1.20 9.79 -22.77
N GLU A 136 0.98 8.54 -22.35
CA GLU A 136 0.21 7.54 -23.09
C GLU A 136 -1.14 7.32 -22.39
N GLU A 137 -2.23 7.35 -23.15
CA GLU A 137 -3.53 6.84 -22.73
C GLU A 137 -3.67 5.39 -23.19
N VAL A 138 -3.64 4.46 -22.24
CA VAL A 138 -3.72 3.02 -22.48
C VAL A 138 -5.14 2.54 -22.22
N ARG A 139 -5.67 1.69 -23.10
CA ARG A 139 -7.00 1.11 -23.01
C ARG A 139 -6.94 -0.41 -23.04
N TRP A 140 -7.56 -1.03 -22.06
CA TRP A 140 -7.84 -2.46 -22.00
C TRP A 140 -9.34 -2.69 -22.14
N PHE A 141 -9.75 -3.46 -23.13
CA PHE A 141 -11.16 -3.67 -23.45
C PHE A 141 -11.39 -5.03 -24.11
N LEU A 142 -12.64 -5.50 -24.05
CA LEU A 142 -13.05 -6.71 -24.73
C LEU A 142 -13.80 -6.39 -26.02
N ASP A 143 -13.46 -7.11 -27.08
CA ASP A 143 -14.18 -7.11 -28.35
C ASP A 143 -14.42 -8.57 -28.75
N ASN A 144 -15.68 -8.99 -28.79
CA ASN A 144 -16.08 -10.35 -29.15
C ASN A 144 -15.36 -11.48 -28.36
N GLN A 145 -15.17 -11.29 -27.04
CA GLN A 145 -14.40 -12.18 -26.13
C GLN A 145 -12.88 -12.16 -26.31
N ASP A 146 -12.36 -11.30 -27.18
CA ASP A 146 -10.93 -11.08 -27.30
C ASP A 146 -10.55 -9.86 -26.48
N LEU A 147 -9.65 -10.05 -25.51
CA LEU A 147 -9.12 -8.98 -24.69
C LEU A 147 -8.05 -8.27 -25.50
N LYS A 148 -8.27 -6.98 -25.73
CA LYS A 148 -7.40 -6.13 -26.53
C LYS A 148 -6.79 -5.03 -25.67
N ARG A 149 -5.58 -4.65 -26.05
CA ARG A 149 -4.83 -3.52 -25.50
C ARG A 149 -4.53 -2.54 -26.63
N SER A 150 -4.85 -1.27 -26.44
CA SER A 150 -4.45 -0.18 -27.34
C SER A 150 -3.89 1.00 -26.56
N CYS A 151 -3.24 1.92 -27.25
CA CYS A 151 -2.79 3.18 -26.66
C CYS A 151 -2.82 4.33 -27.66
N ALA A 152 -2.92 5.55 -27.14
CA ALA A 152 -2.78 6.80 -27.88
C ALA A 152 -1.87 7.77 -27.13
N ILE A 153 -1.15 8.60 -27.86
CA ILE A 153 -0.34 9.68 -27.29
C ILE A 153 -1.25 10.83 -26.84
N VAL A 154 -1.11 11.30 -25.61
CA VAL A 154 -1.79 12.51 -25.12
C VAL A 154 -0.90 13.72 -25.40
N SER A 155 0.32 13.69 -24.85
CA SER A 155 1.37 14.69 -25.05
C SER A 155 2.73 14.01 -25.23
N LYS A 156 3.70 14.68 -25.86
CA LYS A 156 5.05 14.12 -26.09
C LYS A 156 6.14 15.18 -26.16
N ALA A 157 7.37 14.77 -25.84
CA ALA A 157 8.58 15.57 -26.05
C ALA A 157 8.89 15.71 -27.54
N ALA A 158 9.62 16.78 -27.89
CA ALA A 158 10.01 17.03 -29.27
C ALA A 158 11.01 15.97 -29.77
N GLY A 159 10.72 15.35 -30.92
CA GLY A 159 11.57 14.31 -31.52
C GLY A 159 11.20 12.87 -31.13
N GLU A 160 10.22 12.68 -30.26
CA GLU A 160 9.71 11.35 -29.90
C GLU A 160 8.67 10.85 -30.92
N ASP A 161 8.73 9.56 -31.24
CA ASP A 161 7.82 8.89 -32.16
C ASP A 161 6.53 8.43 -31.46
N ASP A 162 5.44 8.31 -32.22
CA ASP A 162 4.15 7.89 -31.65
C ASP A 162 4.09 6.36 -31.43
N GLU A 163 4.91 5.59 -32.15
CA GLU A 163 4.89 4.13 -32.07
C GLU A 163 5.20 3.63 -30.63
N PRO A 164 4.52 2.56 -30.16
CA PRO A 164 3.50 1.74 -30.83
C PRO A 164 2.07 2.30 -30.69
N CYS A 165 1.89 3.52 -30.21
CA CYS A 165 0.59 4.13 -29.94
C CYS A 165 0.02 4.91 -31.13
N ALA A 166 -1.28 5.13 -31.11
CA ALA A 166 -1.92 6.06 -32.04
C ALA A 166 -1.46 7.50 -31.78
N SER A 167 -1.45 8.32 -32.83
CA SER A 167 -1.04 9.72 -32.75
C SER A 167 -1.93 10.55 -31.83
N SER A 168 -1.40 11.68 -31.34
CA SER A 168 -2.18 12.58 -30.49
C SER A 168 -3.44 13.12 -31.17
N GLY A 169 -4.54 13.17 -30.41
CA GLY A 169 -5.88 13.52 -30.92
C GLY A 169 -6.60 12.38 -31.65
N ALA A 170 -6.02 11.17 -31.72
CA ALA A 170 -6.66 9.96 -32.22
C ALA A 170 -7.98 9.68 -31.49
N GLY A 171 -9.04 9.40 -32.25
CA GLY A 171 -10.32 8.99 -31.69
C GLY A 171 -10.29 7.52 -31.25
N LEU A 172 -11.38 7.05 -30.63
CA LEU A 172 -11.55 5.65 -30.22
C LEU A 172 -11.35 4.67 -31.40
N SER A 173 -11.79 5.04 -32.60
CA SER A 173 -11.62 4.22 -33.81
C SER A 173 -10.16 4.04 -34.22
N ASP A 174 -9.35 5.09 -34.06
CA ASP A 174 -7.93 5.07 -34.43
C ASP A 174 -7.13 4.25 -33.39
N MET A 175 -7.49 4.36 -32.11
CA MET A 175 -6.97 3.49 -31.05
C MET A 175 -7.32 2.02 -31.28
N GLU A 176 -8.54 1.74 -31.75
CA GLU A 176 -8.97 0.36 -32.05
C GLU A 176 -8.25 -0.23 -33.27
N ALA A 177 -7.83 0.61 -34.23
CA ALA A 177 -7.06 0.18 -35.39
C ALA A 177 -5.64 -0.31 -35.03
N VAL A 178 -5.03 0.25 -33.98
CA VAL A 178 -3.73 -0.17 -33.44
C VAL A 178 -3.83 -1.17 -32.28
N ALA A 179 -5.04 -1.67 -32.00
CA ALA A 179 -5.27 -2.56 -30.87
C ALA A 179 -4.62 -3.94 -31.08
N VAL A 180 -3.87 -4.38 -30.08
CA VAL A 180 -3.23 -5.70 -30.05
C VAL A 180 -4.12 -6.66 -29.26
N THR A 181 -4.36 -7.85 -29.81
CA THR A 181 -5.08 -8.91 -29.10
C THR A 181 -4.15 -9.58 -28.10
N MET A 182 -4.48 -9.48 -26.82
CA MET A 182 -3.69 -10.00 -25.71
C MET A 182 -4.10 -11.42 -25.33
N ALA A 183 -5.41 -11.70 -25.39
CA ALA A 183 -5.98 -13.01 -25.14
C ALA A 183 -7.28 -13.20 -25.92
N THR A 184 -7.62 -14.45 -26.22
CA THR A 184 -8.88 -14.80 -26.90
C THR A 184 -9.77 -15.67 -26.04
N ASN A 185 -11.08 -15.67 -26.28
CA ASN A 185 -12.07 -16.43 -25.51
C ASN A 185 -12.06 -16.13 -24.00
N VAL A 186 -11.90 -14.86 -23.65
CA VAL A 186 -12.02 -14.36 -22.28
C VAL A 186 -13.47 -14.44 -21.83
N ARG A 187 -13.68 -15.05 -20.66
CA ARG A 187 -15.00 -15.28 -20.04
C ARG A 187 -15.32 -14.30 -18.94
N LYS A 188 -14.29 -13.81 -18.26
CA LYS A 188 -14.37 -12.85 -17.18
C LYS A 188 -13.18 -11.92 -17.31
N PHE A 189 -13.42 -10.63 -17.40
CA PHE A 189 -12.42 -9.60 -17.24
C PHE A 189 -13.05 -8.51 -16.38
N ARG A 190 -12.71 -8.54 -15.09
CA ARG A 190 -13.35 -7.69 -14.10
C ARG A 190 -12.31 -7.02 -13.23
N LEU A 191 -12.52 -5.74 -12.98
CA LEU A 191 -11.63 -4.88 -12.22
C LEU A 191 -12.41 -4.28 -11.06
N LEU A 192 -11.91 -4.52 -9.86
CA LEU A 192 -12.50 -3.99 -8.65
C LEU A 192 -11.56 -2.92 -8.10
N PRO A 193 -11.89 -1.62 -8.24
CA PRO A 193 -11.13 -0.56 -7.61
C PRO A 193 -11.34 -0.62 -6.08
N ALA A 194 -10.27 -0.41 -5.32
CA ALA A 194 -10.34 -0.27 -3.88
C ALA A 194 -9.85 1.10 -3.43
N ILE A 195 -10.68 1.75 -2.63
CA ILE A 195 -10.29 2.86 -1.79
C ILE A 195 -9.80 2.26 -0.47
N PRO A 196 -8.70 2.76 0.11
CA PRO A 196 -8.28 2.37 1.45
C PRO A 196 -9.46 2.40 2.44
N ALA A 197 -9.57 1.38 3.30
CA ALA A 197 -10.69 1.25 4.24
C ALA A 197 -10.86 2.47 5.18
N ILE A 198 -9.81 3.27 5.33
CA ILE A 198 -9.81 4.54 6.06
C ILE A 198 -10.68 5.56 5.30
N ARG A 199 -10.46 5.71 3.99
CA ARG A 199 -11.17 6.69 3.14
C ARG A 199 -12.53 6.20 2.60
N SER A 200 -12.94 4.96 2.89
CA SER A 200 -14.10 4.31 2.26
C SER A 200 -15.47 4.71 2.82
N ASP A 201 -15.54 5.40 3.97
CA ASP A 201 -16.80 5.93 4.52
C ASP A 201 -16.86 7.47 4.43
N ALA A 202 -17.27 7.98 3.26
CA ALA A 202 -17.45 9.42 3.04
C ALA A 202 -18.55 10.06 3.91
N SER A 203 -19.32 9.28 4.69
CA SER A 203 -20.32 9.79 5.62
C SER A 203 -19.75 10.15 6.99
N LYS A 204 -18.50 9.78 7.28
CA LYS A 204 -17.81 10.07 8.55
C LYS A 204 -16.50 10.81 8.28
N ILE A 205 -16.53 12.12 8.48
CA ILE A 205 -15.37 13.02 8.32
C ILE A 205 -14.20 12.61 9.22
N SER A 206 -14.45 11.95 10.36
CA SER A 206 -13.42 11.43 11.26
C SER A 206 -12.59 10.29 10.67
N ASP A 207 -13.12 9.59 9.67
CA ASP A 207 -12.51 8.39 9.10
C ASP A 207 -11.68 8.75 7.85
N GLN A 208 -11.85 9.93 7.26
CA GLN A 208 -11.17 10.33 6.02
C GLN A 208 -9.72 10.79 6.17
N THR A 209 -9.22 10.98 7.39
CA THR A 209 -7.91 11.60 7.64
C THR A 209 -6.92 10.59 8.18
N GLU A 210 -5.81 10.41 7.46
CA GLU A 210 -4.72 9.52 7.88
C GLU A 210 -4.12 9.92 9.23
N GLN A 211 -4.20 11.20 9.61
CA GLN A 211 -3.69 11.71 10.88
C GLN A 211 -4.63 11.38 12.05
N MET A 212 -4.17 10.55 12.98
CA MET A 212 -4.84 10.19 14.23
C MET A 212 -4.47 11.12 15.39
N PHE A 213 -3.25 11.68 15.39
CA PHE A 213 -2.78 12.60 16.43
C PHE A 213 -1.81 13.66 15.87
N PRO A 214 -1.90 14.92 16.32
CA PRO A 214 -3.11 15.54 16.90
C PRO A 214 -4.32 15.34 15.96
N MET A 215 -5.55 15.61 16.42
CA MET A 215 -6.71 15.47 15.51
C MET A 215 -6.46 16.23 14.19
N ALA A 216 -6.96 15.68 13.09
CA ALA A 216 -6.70 16.23 11.75
C ALA A 216 -7.01 17.73 11.66
N GLY A 217 -6.13 18.47 10.98
CA GLY A 217 -6.17 19.93 10.91
C GLY A 217 -5.53 20.65 12.12
N LEU A 218 -4.99 19.90 13.09
CA LEU A 218 -4.23 20.44 14.21
C LEU A 218 -2.79 19.92 14.20
N ASP A 219 -1.85 20.76 14.64
CA ASP A 219 -0.43 20.41 14.77
C ASP A 219 0.12 20.62 16.19
N ALA A 220 -0.65 21.25 17.07
CA ALA A 220 -0.21 21.57 18.42
C ALA A 220 -0.49 20.43 19.40
N PHE A 221 0.54 20.04 20.15
CA PHE A 221 0.45 19.06 21.22
C PHE A 221 1.10 19.60 22.50
N LYS A 222 0.85 18.91 23.60
CA LYS A 222 1.51 19.13 24.89
C LYS A 222 2.01 17.80 25.42
N MET A 223 3.03 17.83 26.26
CA MET A 223 3.48 16.68 27.02
C MET A 223 3.27 16.87 28.50
N VAL A 224 2.86 15.79 29.18
CA VAL A 224 2.61 15.76 30.62
C VAL A 224 3.40 14.62 31.24
N SER A 225 4.21 14.92 32.26
CA SER A 225 5.02 13.93 32.96
C SER A 225 4.16 12.94 33.75
N ARG A 226 4.54 11.68 33.70
CA ARG A 226 4.21 10.67 34.71
C ARG A 226 5.24 10.76 35.82
N TYR A 227 4.78 10.95 37.05
CA TYR A 227 5.64 11.09 38.23
C TYR A 227 4.86 10.79 39.50
N GLY A 228 5.57 10.58 40.61
CA GLY A 228 4.97 10.25 41.91
C GLY A 228 4.70 8.76 42.10
N GLU A 229 5.15 7.92 41.17
CA GLU A 229 5.06 6.46 41.19
C GLU A 229 6.46 5.85 41.25
N SER A 230 6.70 4.86 42.13
CA SER A 230 7.95 4.10 42.34
C SER A 230 9.24 4.69 41.71
N TYR A 231 9.51 4.35 40.44
CA TYR A 231 10.74 4.67 39.71
C TYR A 231 10.56 5.75 38.63
N TYR A 232 9.36 6.35 38.52
CA TYR A 232 9.07 7.43 37.58
C TYR A 232 9.29 8.79 38.22
N ASN A 233 10.34 9.46 37.76
CA ASN A 233 10.70 10.79 38.23
C ASN A 233 10.11 11.88 37.36
N PHE A 234 9.82 13.01 37.99
CA PHE A 234 9.33 14.19 37.31
C PHE A 234 10.33 14.69 36.26
N LEU A 235 9.82 15.01 35.08
CA LEU A 235 10.51 15.70 34.00
C LEU A 235 9.75 16.98 33.67
N SER A 236 10.47 18.08 33.44
CA SER A 236 9.85 19.34 33.03
C SER A 236 9.54 19.30 31.53
N ALA A 237 8.28 19.55 31.17
CA ALA A 237 7.84 19.73 29.80
C ALA A 237 7.40 21.18 29.57
N THR A 238 8.22 21.95 28.86
CA THR A 238 7.89 23.31 28.44
C THR A 238 7.01 23.25 27.20
N ASN A 239 5.71 23.29 27.43
CA ASN A 239 4.68 23.26 26.40
C ASN A 239 4.53 24.65 25.77
N THR A 240 4.94 24.81 24.51
CA THR A 240 4.84 26.09 23.80
C THR A 240 3.49 26.21 23.08
N ALA A 241 3.15 27.41 22.58
CA ALA A 241 1.95 27.60 21.76
C ALA A 241 2.07 26.98 20.35
N SER A 242 3.27 26.58 19.94
CA SER A 242 3.54 25.94 18.65
C SER A 242 3.44 24.41 18.74
N ASN A 243 3.76 23.75 17.62
CA ASN A 243 3.95 22.31 17.41
C ASN A 243 5.24 21.76 18.04
N ALA A 244 5.73 22.34 19.14
CA ALA A 244 7.01 21.98 19.75
C ALA A 244 6.92 21.92 21.29
N VAL A 245 7.54 20.90 21.88
CA VAL A 245 7.67 20.73 23.32
C VAL A 245 9.13 20.47 23.68
N THR A 246 9.66 21.23 24.64
CA THR A 246 11.03 21.04 25.14
C THR A 246 11.00 20.33 26.49
N LEU A 247 11.77 19.25 26.59
CA LEU A 247 11.91 18.40 27.77
C LEU A 247 13.24 18.66 28.45
N SER A 248 13.23 18.77 29.78
CA SER A 248 14.43 19.03 30.58
C SER A 248 14.28 18.50 32.02
N GLY A 249 15.41 18.35 32.72
CA GLY A 249 15.42 17.84 34.10
C GLY A 249 15.33 16.31 34.15
N PHE A 250 16.03 15.62 33.26
CA PHE A 250 16.07 14.16 33.27
C PHE A 250 16.78 13.64 34.52
N SER A 251 16.35 12.47 34.98
CA SER A 251 16.97 11.74 36.07
C SER A 251 18.21 10.98 35.61
N SER A 252 19.18 10.87 36.51
CA SER A 252 20.45 10.19 36.25
C SER A 252 20.49 8.83 36.95
N ASN A 253 20.84 7.79 36.20
CA ASN A 253 21.22 6.47 36.71
C ASN A 253 22.74 6.32 36.71
N TYR A 254 23.47 7.38 37.04
CA TYR A 254 24.92 7.37 37.11
C TYR A 254 25.39 7.88 38.48
N ASP A 255 26.19 7.07 39.16
CA ASP A 255 26.83 7.45 40.41
C ASP A 255 28.08 8.27 40.07
N MET A 256 27.98 9.59 40.28
CA MET A 256 29.10 10.51 40.05
C MET A 256 30.28 10.26 41.00
N SER A 257 30.03 9.69 42.17
CA SER A 257 31.06 9.39 43.17
C SER A 257 31.81 8.10 42.86
N ALA A 258 31.10 7.04 42.48
CA ALA A 258 31.68 5.76 42.08
C ALA A 258 32.14 5.73 40.62
N GLN A 259 31.72 6.71 39.81
CA GLN A 259 31.96 6.79 38.36
C GLN A 259 31.42 5.57 37.58
N THR A 260 30.28 5.04 38.02
CA THR A 260 29.66 3.85 37.43
C THR A 260 28.14 4.02 37.26
N PRO A 261 27.53 3.37 36.26
CA PRO A 261 26.07 3.29 36.18
C PRO A 261 25.45 2.61 37.40
N ILE A 262 24.29 3.09 37.83
CA ILE A 262 23.47 2.47 38.87
C ILE A 262 22.54 1.47 38.19
N GLU A 263 22.78 0.17 38.40
CA GLU A 263 21.98 -0.89 37.78
C GLU A 263 20.74 -1.28 38.61
N ASP A 264 20.80 -1.07 39.93
CA ASP A 264 19.74 -1.36 40.89
C ASP A 264 18.88 -0.10 41.15
N GLY A 265 17.59 -0.15 40.78
CA GLY A 265 16.65 0.97 41.04
C GLY A 265 16.52 1.99 39.90
N LYS A 266 16.44 1.50 38.66
CA LYS A 266 16.38 2.27 37.41
C LYS A 266 15.37 3.42 37.44
N GLN A 267 15.86 4.64 37.61
CA GLN A 267 15.09 5.87 37.48
C GLN A 267 14.72 6.08 36.01
N VAL A 268 13.44 6.35 35.77
CA VAL A 268 12.90 6.57 34.43
C VAL A 268 12.13 7.88 34.42
N ASN A 269 12.26 8.65 33.36
CA ASN A 269 11.34 9.74 33.08
C ASN A 269 10.39 9.30 31.97
N GLN A 270 9.10 9.54 32.16
CA GLN A 270 8.10 9.27 31.14
C GLN A 270 7.18 10.47 31.00
N VAL A 271 6.92 10.86 29.76
CA VAL A 271 5.96 11.91 29.42
C VAL A 271 4.98 11.37 28.39
N PHE A 272 3.73 11.79 28.50
CA PHE A 272 2.67 11.41 27.58
C PHE A 272 2.34 12.59 26.67
N ALA A 273 2.19 12.31 25.38
CA ALA A 273 1.78 13.30 24.39
C ALA A 273 0.25 13.37 24.35
N PHE A 274 -0.28 14.59 24.48
CA PHE A 274 -1.70 14.88 24.45
C PHE A 274 -1.98 16.05 23.53
N GLN A 275 -3.18 16.11 23.00
CA GLN A 275 -3.59 17.25 22.19
C GLN A 275 -3.52 18.53 23.05
N LYS A 276 -3.04 19.63 22.45
CA LYS A 276 -3.01 20.90 23.15
C LYS A 276 -4.43 21.43 23.31
N THR A 277 -4.99 21.21 24.48
CA THR A 277 -6.28 21.76 24.95
C THR A 277 -6.09 22.46 26.29
N ASP A 278 -7.08 23.24 26.71
CA ASP A 278 -7.10 23.91 28.02
C ASP A 278 -7.30 22.93 29.20
N ASN A 279 -7.60 21.66 28.93
CA ASN A 279 -7.79 20.64 29.96
C ASN A 279 -6.48 20.39 30.72
N SER A 280 -6.45 20.68 32.01
CA SER A 280 -5.36 20.27 32.90
C SER A 280 -5.71 18.96 33.60
N GLY A 281 -4.70 18.19 33.98
CA GLY A 281 -4.91 16.89 34.62
C GLY A 281 -3.62 16.09 34.73
N THR A 282 -3.72 14.93 35.39
CA THR A 282 -2.65 13.93 35.37
C THR A 282 -2.62 13.23 34.01
N TRP A 283 -1.50 12.58 33.70
CA TRP A 283 -1.38 11.79 32.47
C TRP A 283 -2.52 10.77 32.33
N ALA A 284 -2.90 10.08 33.40
CA ALA A 284 -3.94 9.06 33.38
C ALA A 284 -5.32 9.65 33.04
N THR A 285 -5.66 10.80 33.62
CA THR A 285 -6.94 11.47 33.33
C THR A 285 -7.02 12.01 31.91
N LEU A 286 -5.91 12.52 31.36
CA LEU A 286 -5.86 13.03 30.00
C LEU A 286 -5.85 11.90 28.97
N CYS A 287 -5.22 10.77 29.30
CA CYS A 287 -5.20 9.56 28.49
C CYS A 287 -6.60 8.95 28.33
N ALA A 288 -7.47 9.08 29.33
CA ALA A 288 -8.84 8.56 29.28
C ALA A 288 -9.77 9.31 28.31
N LEU A 289 -9.31 10.41 27.72
CA LEU A 289 -10.11 11.21 26.79
C LEU A 289 -10.03 10.61 25.39
N ASP A 290 -11.17 10.52 24.71
CA ASP A 290 -11.30 9.83 23.41
C ASP A 290 -10.34 10.34 22.32
N TYR A 291 -9.95 11.62 22.37
CA TYR A 291 -9.03 12.24 21.41
C TYR A 291 -7.53 12.13 21.79
N ASN A 292 -7.23 11.45 22.90
CA ASN A 292 -5.87 11.21 23.40
C ASN A 292 -5.53 9.72 23.53
N SER A 293 -6.53 8.84 23.42
CA SER A 293 -6.37 7.40 23.40
C SER A 293 -6.55 6.85 22.00
N PHE A 294 -5.74 5.86 21.64
CA PHE A 294 -5.69 5.28 20.31
C PHE A 294 -6.03 3.79 20.40
N SER A 295 -6.67 3.30 19.34
CA SER A 295 -6.91 1.88 19.13
C SER A 295 -6.30 1.47 17.80
N PHE A 296 -5.49 0.42 17.83
CA PHE A 296 -4.81 -0.14 16.68
C PHE A 296 -5.42 -1.49 16.34
N TYR A 297 -5.65 -1.73 15.06
CA TYR A 297 -6.34 -2.92 14.59
C TYR A 297 -5.39 -3.81 13.80
N LYS A 298 -5.61 -5.12 13.93
CA LYS A 298 -4.85 -6.11 13.17
C LYS A 298 -4.97 -5.86 11.67
N GLY A 299 -3.85 -5.92 10.97
CA GLY A 299 -3.80 -5.79 9.50
C GLY A 299 -3.70 -4.35 8.98
N PHE A 300 -3.64 -3.37 9.88
CA PHE A 300 -3.37 -1.97 9.52
C PHE A 300 -1.94 -1.58 9.89
N GLU A 301 -1.34 -0.73 9.06
CA GLU A 301 -0.04 -0.10 9.32
C GLU A 301 -0.23 1.34 9.82
N TYR A 302 0.60 1.74 10.76
CA TYR A 302 0.60 3.03 11.42
C TYR A 302 2.00 3.63 11.41
N GLU A 303 2.12 4.96 11.46
CA GLU A 303 3.39 5.67 11.50
C GLU A 303 3.40 6.71 12.63
N ILE A 304 4.47 6.70 13.43
CA ILE A 304 4.82 7.80 14.32
C ILE A 304 5.84 8.67 13.59
N TYR A 305 5.51 9.95 13.43
CA TYR A 305 6.37 10.97 12.87
C TYR A 305 6.67 12.04 13.92
N PHE A 306 7.92 12.47 14.03
CA PHE A 306 8.29 13.69 14.75
C PHE A 306 9.67 14.13 14.31
N GLU A 307 10.04 15.35 14.67
CA GLU A 307 11.36 15.89 14.39
C GLU A 307 12.08 16.21 15.70
N ILE A 308 13.40 16.03 15.69
CA ILE A 308 14.27 16.48 16.77
C ILE A 308 15.26 17.48 16.18
N PRO A 309 15.19 18.77 16.56
CA PRO A 309 16.18 19.75 16.17
C PRO A 309 17.52 19.48 16.83
N TYR A 310 18.60 19.78 16.11
CA TYR A 310 19.92 19.80 16.73
C TYR A 310 19.98 20.90 17.79
N PRO A 311 20.45 20.62 19.03
CA PRO A 311 20.46 21.61 20.10
C PRO A 311 21.19 22.88 19.67
N THR A 312 20.52 24.03 19.74
CA THR A 312 21.08 25.33 19.33
C THR A 312 22.18 25.81 20.28
N ASN A 313 22.07 25.46 21.57
CA ASN A 313 23.11 25.71 22.55
C ASN A 313 24.27 24.70 22.40
N SER A 314 25.48 25.22 22.18
CA SER A 314 26.70 24.41 22.09
C SER A 314 27.05 23.62 23.35
N GLU A 315 26.53 24.07 24.49
CA GLU A 315 26.77 23.47 25.81
C GLU A 315 25.69 22.45 26.20
N ASP A 316 24.68 22.23 25.35
CA ASP A 316 23.62 21.27 25.65
C ASP A 316 24.19 19.86 25.77
N LYS A 317 24.03 19.28 26.97
CA LYS A 317 24.54 17.97 27.34
C LYS A 317 23.78 16.82 26.69
N ALA A 318 22.66 17.07 26.00
CA ALA A 318 21.98 16.08 25.15
C ALA A 318 22.90 15.57 24.03
N ARG A 319 23.91 16.35 23.63
CA ARG A 319 24.95 15.93 22.67
C ARG A 319 25.88 14.84 23.21
N LEU A 320 25.91 14.64 24.52
CA LEU A 320 26.70 13.61 25.20
C LEU A 320 25.91 12.31 25.41
N PHE A 321 24.74 12.20 24.78
CA PHE A 321 23.95 10.97 24.76
C PHE A 321 24.75 9.84 24.07
N VAL A 322 24.79 8.66 24.71
CA VAL A 322 25.52 7.49 24.23
C VAL A 322 24.52 6.38 23.86
N PRO A 323 24.30 6.12 22.55
CA PRO A 323 23.46 5.01 22.12
C PRO A 323 23.93 3.67 22.70
N GLY A 324 22.97 2.84 23.15
CA GLY A 324 23.26 1.54 23.78
C GLY A 324 23.55 1.63 25.28
N ARG A 325 23.83 2.82 25.83
CA ARG A 325 23.93 3.07 27.27
C ARG A 325 22.75 3.89 27.77
N ASP A 326 22.49 5.02 27.12
CA ASP A 326 21.33 5.85 27.38
C ASP A 326 20.13 5.36 26.57
N HIS A 327 18.93 5.60 27.10
CA HIS A 327 17.68 5.11 26.55
C HIS A 327 16.73 6.27 26.24
N MET A 328 16.27 6.32 24.99
CA MET A 328 15.24 7.21 24.47
C MET A 328 14.33 6.36 23.60
N ALA A 329 13.04 6.32 23.95
CA ALA A 329 12.08 5.54 23.21
C ALA A 329 10.72 6.21 23.17
N VAL A 330 10.00 5.99 22.09
CA VAL A 330 8.60 6.37 21.93
C VAL A 330 7.77 5.11 21.78
N GLY A 331 6.61 5.06 22.41
CA GLY A 331 5.73 3.91 22.31
C GLY A 331 4.38 4.20 22.94
N PHE A 332 3.64 3.14 23.20
CA PHE A 332 2.28 3.25 23.71
C PHE A 332 2.16 2.67 25.10
N ARG A 333 1.28 3.24 25.93
CA ARG A 333 0.94 2.73 27.25
C ARG A 333 -0.57 2.61 27.39
N ASP A 334 -1.03 1.56 28.04
CA ASP A 334 -2.44 1.43 28.42
C ASP A 334 -2.83 2.44 29.50
N MET A 335 -4.10 2.41 29.90
CA MET A 335 -4.68 3.29 30.90
C MET A 335 -4.03 3.15 32.28
N GLU A 336 -3.44 1.99 32.56
CA GLU A 336 -2.68 1.67 33.76
C GLU A 336 -1.19 2.06 33.64
N GLY A 337 -0.77 2.54 32.46
CA GLY A 337 0.60 2.97 32.19
C GLY A 337 1.56 1.83 31.87
N ASN A 338 1.06 0.63 31.55
CA ASN A 338 1.87 -0.52 31.12
C ASN A 338 2.04 -0.54 29.60
N ARG A 339 3.14 -1.13 29.14
CA ARG A 339 3.38 -1.32 27.70
C ARG A 339 2.50 -2.47 27.18
N PRO A 340 1.70 -2.27 26.11
CA PRO A 340 0.98 -3.35 25.45
C PRO A 340 1.95 -4.41 24.91
N ALA A 341 1.65 -5.69 25.10
CA ALA A 341 2.53 -6.79 24.68
C ALA A 341 2.70 -6.89 23.15
N GLN A 342 1.77 -6.31 22.39
CA GLN A 342 1.72 -6.36 20.93
C GLN A 342 2.55 -5.28 20.25
N ILE A 343 3.03 -4.27 21.00
CA ILE A 343 3.75 -3.12 20.45
C ILE A 343 5.03 -2.90 21.25
N ASP A 344 6.16 -2.95 20.56
CA ASP A 344 7.45 -2.57 21.12
C ASP A 344 7.65 -1.06 21.09
N ASP A 345 8.45 -0.55 22.02
CA ASP A 345 8.86 0.85 21.99
C ASP A 345 9.92 1.04 20.90
N PHE A 346 9.83 2.16 20.19
CA PHE A 346 10.76 2.53 19.13
C PHE A 346 11.86 3.41 19.69
N LEU A 347 13.09 2.91 19.62
CA LEU A 347 14.27 3.66 20.01
C LEU A 347 14.52 4.81 19.04
N PHE A 348 14.90 5.96 19.58
CA PHE A 348 15.38 7.09 18.79
C PHE A 348 16.54 7.77 19.50
N TYR A 349 17.30 8.58 18.77
CA TYR A 349 18.49 9.24 19.29
C TYR A 349 18.51 10.72 18.94
N PRO A 350 19.16 11.57 19.76
CA PRO A 350 19.40 12.95 19.40
C PRO A 350 20.21 13.04 18.09
N PRO A 351 20.01 14.08 17.28
CA PRO A 351 20.83 14.29 16.09
C PRO A 351 22.29 14.55 16.47
N THR A 352 23.23 13.96 15.72
CA THR A 352 24.68 14.03 16.00
C THR A 352 25.40 15.13 15.21
N THR A 353 24.73 15.81 14.26
CA THR A 353 25.38 16.84 13.43
C THR A 353 24.49 18.07 13.22
N ILE A 354 25.13 19.24 13.16
CA ILE A 354 24.50 20.55 12.88
C ILE A 354 23.97 20.68 11.45
N ARG A 355 24.51 19.89 10.51
CA ARG A 355 24.31 20.11 9.06
C ARG A 355 22.89 19.81 8.57
N SER A 356 22.05 19.20 9.40
CA SER A 356 20.77 18.64 8.99
C SER A 356 19.61 19.15 9.87
N GLY A 357 19.47 20.47 10.04
CA GLY A 357 18.25 21.11 10.57
C GLY A 357 17.51 20.35 11.69
N SER A 358 16.18 20.31 11.61
CA SER A 358 15.36 19.36 12.38
C SER A 358 15.38 18.01 11.68
N VAL A 359 15.80 16.95 12.39
CA VAL A 359 15.95 15.62 11.79
C VAL A 359 14.65 14.83 11.99
N PRO A 360 13.96 14.40 10.91
CA PRO A 360 12.75 13.61 11.02
C PRO A 360 13.03 12.20 11.55
N ARG A 361 12.11 11.72 12.37
CA ARG A 361 12.01 10.36 12.91
C ARG A 361 10.69 9.77 12.41
N ARG A 362 10.78 8.68 11.64
CA ARG A 362 9.65 7.92 11.11
C ARG A 362 9.73 6.50 11.61
N MET A 363 8.68 6.04 12.28
CA MET A 363 8.59 4.67 12.80
C MET A 363 7.28 4.06 12.32
N ARG A 364 7.37 3.06 11.45
CA ARG A 364 6.21 2.31 10.97
C ARG A 364 6.01 1.03 11.75
N PHE A 365 4.76 0.71 12.06
CA PHE A 365 4.42 -0.48 12.82
C PHE A 365 3.05 -1.02 12.45
N SER A 366 2.86 -2.30 12.73
CA SER A 366 1.57 -2.97 12.67
C SER A 366 1.40 -3.82 13.92
N VAL A 367 0.15 -4.10 14.29
CA VAL A 367 -0.16 -4.89 15.48
C VAL A 367 -0.59 -6.30 15.10
N LYS A 368 -0.05 -7.29 15.82
CA LYS A 368 -0.39 -8.71 15.60
C LYS A 368 -1.85 -9.00 15.94
N ASP A 369 -2.32 -8.41 17.03
CA ASP A 369 -3.69 -8.45 17.54
C ASP A 369 -4.13 -7.01 17.85
N SER A 370 -5.45 -6.75 17.82
CA SER A 370 -5.96 -5.40 18.07
C SER A 370 -5.63 -4.93 19.49
N VAL A 371 -5.13 -3.70 19.60
CA VAL A 371 -4.80 -3.01 20.85
C VAL A 371 -5.77 -1.84 21.01
N LYS A 372 -6.31 -1.61 22.20
CA LYS A 372 -7.31 -0.56 22.44
C LYS A 372 -6.89 0.34 23.58
N ASN A 373 -7.31 1.60 23.50
CA ASN A 373 -7.22 2.60 24.56
C ASN A 373 -5.79 2.78 25.09
N VAL A 374 -4.86 3.09 24.19
CA VAL A 374 -3.47 3.35 24.55
C VAL A 374 -3.05 4.77 24.21
N CYS A 375 -2.15 5.34 24.99
CA CYS A 375 -1.66 6.70 24.81
C CYS A 375 -0.19 6.71 24.43
N LEU A 376 0.17 7.68 23.59
CA LEU A 376 1.53 7.87 23.10
C LEU A 376 2.41 8.43 24.24
N ALA A 377 3.52 7.76 24.51
CA ALA A 377 4.44 8.10 25.58
C ALA A 377 5.89 8.07 25.11
N PHE A 378 6.68 8.99 25.63
CA PHE A 378 8.12 9.05 25.49
C PHE A 378 8.77 8.65 26.80
N THR A 379 9.73 7.74 26.72
CA THR A 379 10.42 7.17 27.87
C THR A 379 11.92 7.46 27.75
N PHE A 380 12.51 7.93 28.85
CA PHE A 380 13.91 8.33 28.95
C PHE A 380 14.57 7.69 30.16
N ALA A 381 15.79 7.19 29.98
CA ALA A 381 16.66 6.80 31.08
C ALA A 381 18.10 7.13 30.71
N SER A 382 18.75 7.98 31.50
CA SER A 382 20.14 8.38 31.27
C SER A 382 21.05 7.60 32.22
N TYR A 383 22.04 6.91 31.67
CA TYR A 383 23.08 6.21 32.43
C TYR A 383 24.45 6.86 32.22
N SER A 384 24.56 7.83 31.30
CA SER A 384 25.77 8.63 31.09
C SER A 384 25.87 9.79 32.08
N PRO A 385 27.10 10.22 32.45
CA PRO A 385 27.31 11.18 33.54
C PRO A 385 26.59 12.51 33.33
N ASP A 386 26.65 13.05 32.12
CA ASP A 386 26.19 14.41 31.83
C ASP A 386 24.89 14.45 31.00
N ALA A 387 24.50 13.38 30.33
CA ALA A 387 23.40 13.38 29.35
C ALA A 387 22.05 13.81 29.98
N HIS A 388 21.84 13.51 31.26
CA HIS A 388 20.63 13.86 31.99
C HIS A 388 20.41 15.37 32.15
N ASN A 389 21.47 16.19 32.06
CA ASN A 389 21.40 17.64 32.12
C ASN A 389 21.09 18.29 30.76
N GLY A 390 20.85 17.48 29.73
CA GLY A 390 20.50 17.96 28.40
C GLY A 390 19.06 18.42 28.25
N THR A 391 18.75 19.04 27.11
CA THR A 391 17.37 19.31 26.70
C THR A 391 17.03 18.57 25.41
N ILE A 392 15.78 18.10 25.30
CA ILE A 392 15.25 17.43 24.11
C ILE A 392 14.01 18.17 23.65
N THR A 393 14.06 18.76 22.47
CA THR A 393 12.89 19.34 21.82
C THR A 393 12.29 18.33 20.85
N ILE A 394 10.98 18.15 20.91
CA ILE A 394 10.21 17.33 19.98
C ILE A 394 9.31 18.29 19.21
N GLU A 395 9.40 18.24 17.89
CA GLU A 395 8.64 19.07 16.96
C GLU A 395 7.77 18.20 16.07
N ASN A 396 6.67 18.75 15.56
CA ASN A 396 5.86 18.12 14.49
C ASN A 396 5.41 16.68 14.80
N LEU A 397 5.10 16.39 16.07
CA LEU A 397 4.66 15.04 16.47
C LEU A 397 3.33 14.71 15.80
N LYS A 398 3.31 13.62 15.03
CA LYS A 398 2.13 13.07 14.38
C LYS A 398 2.05 11.55 14.56
N LEU A 399 0.84 11.05 14.75
CA LEU A 399 0.49 9.65 14.59
C LEU A 399 -0.44 9.55 13.40
N SER A 400 -0.12 8.69 12.44
CA SER A 400 -0.98 8.43 11.29
C SER A 400 -1.22 6.95 11.06
N GLN A 401 -2.35 6.65 10.42
CA GLN A 401 -2.66 5.36 9.85
C GLN A 401 -2.36 5.40 8.35
N ILE A 402 -1.54 4.45 7.88
CA ILE A 402 -1.07 4.42 6.50
C ILE A 402 -2.14 3.83 5.58
N ALA A 403 -2.71 4.68 4.73
CA ALA A 403 -3.81 4.31 3.83
C ALA A 403 -3.43 3.28 2.75
N SER A 404 -2.16 3.17 2.38
CA SER A 404 -1.73 2.23 1.34
C SER A 404 -1.62 0.76 1.79
N SER A 405 -1.90 0.45 3.06
CA SER A 405 -1.64 -0.89 3.63
C SER A 405 -2.84 -1.86 3.61
N HIS A 406 -4.09 -1.35 3.55
CA HIS A 406 -5.29 -2.20 3.62
C HIS A 406 -6.38 -1.76 2.63
N TYR A 407 -6.79 -2.69 1.77
CA TYR A 407 -7.80 -2.50 0.73
C TYR A 407 -8.98 -3.44 0.96
N GLU A 408 -10.20 -2.89 0.97
CA GLU A 408 -11.41 -3.71 0.90
C GLU A 408 -11.92 -3.69 -0.56
N PHE A 409 -12.17 -4.88 -1.10
CA PHE A 409 -12.73 -5.06 -2.44
C PHE A 409 -14.18 -5.52 -2.29
N ASP A 410 -15.12 -4.63 -2.58
CA ASP A 410 -16.55 -4.95 -2.59
C ASP A 410 -16.96 -5.38 -4.02
N GLU A 411 -17.35 -6.64 -4.17
CA GLU A 411 -17.84 -7.17 -5.46
C GLU A 411 -19.26 -6.66 -5.78
N ASP A 412 -19.98 -6.09 -4.82
CA ASP A 412 -21.33 -5.56 -5.02
C ASP A 412 -21.34 -4.03 -5.23
N LYS A 413 -20.28 -3.32 -4.78
CA LYS A 413 -20.09 -1.87 -4.99
C LYS A 413 -18.91 -1.58 -5.89
N ILE A 414 -19.19 -1.71 -7.18
CA ILE A 414 -18.18 -1.64 -8.22
C ILE A 414 -17.90 -0.19 -8.66
N GLU A 415 -18.90 0.70 -8.56
CA GLU A 415 -18.81 2.08 -9.03
C GLU A 415 -18.25 3.05 -7.98
N VAL A 416 -17.11 3.67 -8.30
CA VAL A 416 -16.52 4.75 -7.51
C VAL A 416 -16.94 6.09 -8.11
N LYS A 417 -17.52 6.97 -7.28
CA LYS A 417 -17.93 8.32 -7.71
C LYS A 417 -16.72 9.10 -8.24
N PRO A 418 -16.88 9.95 -9.28
CA PRO A 418 -15.76 10.70 -9.88
C PRO A 418 -14.84 11.39 -8.86
N GLN A 419 -15.42 12.13 -7.91
CA GLN A 419 -14.71 12.82 -6.82
C GLN A 419 -13.87 11.91 -5.89
N ASP A 420 -14.25 10.63 -5.78
CA ASP A 420 -13.58 9.66 -4.89
C ASP A 420 -12.54 8.82 -5.64
N LYS A 421 -12.51 8.89 -6.99
CA LYS A 421 -11.60 8.08 -7.81
C LYS A 421 -10.13 8.37 -7.53
N GLN A 422 -9.77 9.61 -7.22
CA GLN A 422 -8.40 9.98 -6.83
C GLN A 422 -7.89 9.21 -5.60
N ASN A 423 -8.81 8.72 -4.76
CA ASN A 423 -8.51 7.96 -3.55
C ASN A 423 -8.38 6.45 -3.80
N VAL A 424 -8.57 5.97 -5.03
CA VAL A 424 -8.36 4.55 -5.37
C VAL A 424 -6.86 4.25 -5.37
N LYS A 425 -6.48 3.22 -4.61
CA LYS A 425 -5.07 2.86 -4.35
C LYS A 425 -4.72 1.44 -4.75
N ALA A 426 -5.69 0.63 -5.16
CA ALA A 426 -5.44 -0.70 -5.70
C ALA A 426 -6.58 -1.15 -6.61
N PHE A 427 -6.27 -2.08 -7.50
CA PHE A 427 -7.23 -2.81 -8.32
C PHE A 427 -7.09 -4.30 -8.08
N LYS A 428 -8.22 -5.01 -7.97
CA LYS A 428 -8.25 -6.48 -8.02
C LYS A 428 -8.72 -6.91 -9.41
N LEU A 429 -7.83 -7.53 -10.17
CA LEU A 429 -8.10 -8.17 -11.45
C LEU A 429 -8.67 -9.57 -11.21
N LEU A 430 -9.82 -9.84 -11.80
CA LEU A 430 -10.41 -11.17 -11.93
C LEU A 430 -10.49 -11.52 -13.42
N LEU A 431 -9.62 -12.43 -13.87
CA LEU A 431 -9.52 -12.83 -15.27
C LEU A 431 -9.76 -14.34 -15.40
N THR A 432 -10.65 -14.72 -16.32
CA THR A 432 -10.92 -16.12 -16.68
C THR A 432 -10.80 -16.28 -18.19
N ILE A 433 -9.91 -17.17 -18.64
CA ILE A 433 -9.69 -17.48 -20.06
C ILE A 433 -10.14 -18.91 -20.33
N LYS A 434 -10.81 -19.14 -21.46
CA LYS A 434 -11.29 -20.46 -21.87
C LYS A 434 -10.48 -21.02 -23.04
N ARG A 435 -10.21 -22.34 -23.01
CA ARG A 435 -9.56 -23.09 -24.09
C ARG A 435 -10.26 -24.43 -24.37
N GLY A 436 -10.17 -24.90 -25.60
CA GLY A 436 -10.64 -26.25 -25.99
C GLY A 436 -12.15 -26.44 -26.21
N GLY A 437 -12.97 -25.41 -25.99
CA GLY A 437 -14.39 -25.42 -26.39
C GLY A 437 -14.57 -24.98 -27.84
N LYS A 438 -15.38 -25.70 -28.63
CA LYS A 438 -15.59 -25.38 -30.06
C LYS A 438 -16.66 -24.31 -30.30
N THR A 439 -17.47 -24.01 -29.29
CA THR A 439 -18.54 -23.01 -29.36
C THR A 439 -18.58 -22.16 -28.09
N ALA A 440 -19.31 -21.04 -28.15
CA ALA A 440 -19.49 -20.13 -27.02
C ALA A 440 -20.07 -20.83 -25.78
N ASN A 441 -20.93 -21.84 -25.96
CA ASN A 441 -21.64 -22.55 -24.89
C ASN A 441 -21.00 -23.89 -24.49
N ASP A 442 -19.88 -24.26 -25.10
CA ASP A 442 -19.20 -25.52 -24.78
C ASP A 442 -18.54 -25.45 -23.40
N ALA A 443 -18.48 -26.54 -22.65
CA ALA A 443 -17.93 -26.55 -21.28
C ALA A 443 -16.38 -26.58 -21.25
N GLY A 444 -15.70 -25.97 -22.23
CA GLY A 444 -14.24 -26.00 -22.37
C GLY A 444 -13.48 -25.64 -21.09
N GLU A 445 -12.20 -25.98 -21.05
CA GLU A 445 -11.37 -25.84 -19.85
C GLU A 445 -11.00 -24.37 -19.61
N THR A 446 -10.98 -23.94 -18.35
CA THR A 446 -10.70 -22.55 -17.96
C THR A 446 -9.41 -22.42 -17.16
N GLY A 447 -8.74 -21.29 -17.33
CA GLY A 447 -7.69 -20.80 -16.43
C GLY A 447 -8.18 -19.53 -15.75
N GLU A 448 -7.99 -19.44 -14.44
CA GLU A 448 -8.44 -18.32 -13.62
C GLU A 448 -7.28 -17.69 -12.88
N ILE A 449 -7.27 -16.35 -12.83
CA ILE A 449 -6.32 -15.58 -12.05
C ILE A 449 -7.02 -14.44 -11.31
N SER A 450 -6.62 -14.28 -10.04
CA SER A 450 -7.06 -13.20 -9.16
C SER A 450 -5.82 -12.49 -8.63
N LEU A 451 -5.62 -11.24 -9.03
CA LEU A 451 -4.41 -10.47 -8.73
C LEU A 451 -4.77 -9.10 -8.17
N VAL A 452 -4.12 -8.71 -7.07
CA VAL A 452 -4.22 -7.35 -6.52
C VAL A 452 -3.02 -6.53 -7.01
N ILE A 453 -3.29 -5.35 -7.56
CA ILE A 453 -2.31 -4.45 -8.16
C ILE A 453 -2.40 -3.10 -7.45
N PRO A 454 -1.37 -2.67 -6.71
CA PRO A 454 -1.35 -1.37 -6.04
C PRO A 454 -1.12 -0.23 -7.05
N THR A 455 -1.76 0.91 -6.81
CA THR A 455 -1.70 2.13 -7.63
C THR A 455 -1.55 3.36 -6.73
N PRO A 456 -0.37 3.55 -6.10
CA PRO A 456 -0.21 4.55 -5.05
C PRO A 456 -0.40 5.99 -5.55
N SER A 457 0.05 6.28 -6.78
CA SER A 457 0.17 7.64 -7.32
C SER A 457 -1.05 8.12 -8.11
N ASN A 458 -2.24 7.58 -7.86
CA ASN A 458 -3.42 7.88 -8.67
C ASN A 458 -4.00 9.30 -8.48
N GLY A 459 -3.83 9.94 -7.32
CA GLY A 459 -4.42 11.24 -6.98
C GLY A 459 -3.39 12.35 -6.75
N PRO A 460 -3.81 13.62 -6.58
CA PRO A 460 -2.92 14.78 -6.58
C PRO A 460 -2.03 14.97 -5.36
N ASP A 461 -2.36 14.34 -4.24
CA ASP A 461 -1.60 14.42 -2.99
C ASP A 461 -0.61 13.25 -2.80
N ASP A 462 -0.31 12.51 -3.89
CA ASP A 462 0.58 11.34 -3.95
C ASP A 462 1.72 11.52 -4.95
#